data_AF-A0A9N7RAP4-F1
#
_entry.id   AF-A0A9N7RAP4-F1
#
_cell.length_a   1.000
_cell.length_b   1.000
_cell.length_c   1.000
_cell.angle_alpha   90.00
_cell.angle_beta   90.00
_cell.angle_gamma   90.00
#
_symmetry.space_group_name_H-M   'P 1'
#
loop_
_entity.id
_entity.type
_entity.pdbx_description
1 polymer ?
#
loop_
_entity_poly.entity_id
_entity_poly.type
_entity_poly.pdbx_seq_one_letter_code
_entity_poly.pdbx_strand_id
1 'polypeptide(L)'
;MKKAHLLLTFTLFSIWKLCPASEQPSPVLDIRGNVVRAGVDYYILPVIRGMGGGLTVGSTGNRTCPFNVVQEQLEVDDGLPLTFHPVDPKRGVVRVSTDHNIEFSGGLKGNPGRETVSNWFKIEEYEGDYKLVFCPTVCNYCKVVCKDVGVFVEDGQRVLALTDNAPFRVMFKKA
;
A
#
# COMPACT_ATOMS: atom_id res chain seq x y z
N MET A 1 61.42 36.32 35.92
CA MET A 1 60.24 36.55 35.05
C MET A 1 59.44 35.25 34.94
N LYS A 2 58.19 35.30 35.44
CA LYS A 2 57.00 34.49 35.12
C LYS A 2 57.13 32.96 35.05
N LYS A 3 56.68 32.30 36.14
CA LYS A 3 55.88 31.07 36.09
C LYS A 3 54.42 31.46 36.30
N ALA A 4 53.50 30.89 35.52
CA ALA A 4 52.17 30.44 35.96
C ALA A 4 51.51 29.68 34.80
N HIS A 5 51.19 28.41 35.05
CA HIS A 5 50.33 27.59 34.21
C HIS A 5 48.87 28.06 34.32
N LEU A 6 48.12 28.03 33.22
CA LEU A 6 46.65 28.03 33.27
C LEU A 6 46.09 27.20 32.09
N LEU A 7 45.30 26.18 32.43
CA LEU A 7 44.53 25.29 31.53
C LEU A 7 43.30 26.01 30.93
N LEU A 8 42.77 25.49 29.81
CA LEU A 8 41.35 25.43 29.32
C LEU A 8 41.39 25.36 27.76
N THR A 9 40.65 24.57 26.96
CA THR A 9 39.54 23.63 27.13
C THR A 9 39.41 22.79 25.84
N PHE A 10 38.87 21.59 26.01
CA PHE A 10 38.65 20.53 25.02
C PHE A 10 37.52 20.92 24.04
N THR A 11 37.82 21.38 22.82
CA THR A 11 36.81 21.37 21.74
C THR A 11 36.85 20.03 21.03
N LEU A 12 36.32 19.01 21.70
CA LEU A 12 35.54 18.00 21.00
C LEU A 12 34.34 18.74 20.38
N PHE A 13 34.56 19.42 19.25
CA PHE A 13 33.51 19.46 18.24
C PHE A 13 33.40 18.02 17.75
N SER A 14 32.72 17.24 18.59
CA SER A 14 31.85 16.17 18.18
C SER A 14 31.21 16.70 16.91
N ILE A 15 31.74 16.26 15.78
CA ILE A 15 30.96 16.19 14.56
C ILE A 15 29.89 15.21 14.99
N TRP A 16 28.84 15.74 15.64
CA TRP A 16 27.57 15.07 15.78
C TRP A 16 27.23 14.78 14.34
N LYS A 17 27.61 13.58 13.92
CA LYS A 17 27.09 12.95 12.74
C LYS A 17 25.60 13.04 12.96
N LEU A 18 24.97 13.99 12.29
CA LEU A 18 23.57 13.90 11.95
C LEU A 18 23.46 12.54 11.29
N CYS A 19 22.98 11.56 12.05
CA CYS A 19 22.47 10.36 11.46
C CYS A 19 21.41 10.85 10.48
N PRO A 20 21.50 10.59 9.17
CA PRO A 20 20.38 10.86 8.30
C PRO A 20 19.22 10.09 8.91
N ALA A 21 18.21 10.81 9.42
CA ALA A 21 16.97 10.21 9.81
C ALA A 21 16.51 9.43 8.58
N SER A 22 16.42 8.11 8.69
CA SER A 22 15.92 7.27 7.60
C SER A 22 14.58 7.86 7.18
N GLU A 23 14.55 8.47 6.00
CA GLU A 23 13.36 9.09 5.45
C GLU A 23 12.37 7.97 5.18
N GLN A 24 11.33 7.89 6.01
CA GLN A 24 10.28 6.91 5.84
C GLN A 24 9.42 7.32 4.65
N PRO A 25 8.92 6.36 3.84
CA PRO A 25 8.02 6.69 2.75
C PRO A 25 6.80 7.48 3.22
N SER A 26 6.29 8.37 2.39
CA SER A 26 5.13 9.21 2.71
C SER A 26 3.90 8.38 3.13
N PRO A 27 3.07 8.90 4.05
CA PRO A 27 1.80 8.25 4.37
C PRO A 27 0.83 8.31 3.19
N VAL A 28 0.04 7.26 3.01
CA VAL A 28 -1.10 7.28 2.09
C VAL A 28 -2.22 8.13 2.72
N LEU A 29 -2.87 8.96 1.91
CA LEU A 29 -3.95 9.83 2.34
C LEU A 29 -5.31 9.36 1.80
N ASP A 30 -6.35 9.54 2.60
CA ASP A 30 -7.74 9.37 2.18
C ASP A 30 -8.22 10.59 1.37
N ILE A 31 -9.40 10.49 0.76
CA ILE A 31 -10.02 11.58 -0.02
C ILE A 31 -10.28 12.86 0.78
N ARG A 32 -10.20 12.81 2.11
CA ARG A 32 -10.34 13.97 3.01
C ARG A 32 -8.97 14.49 3.48
N GLY A 33 -7.86 13.95 2.95
CA GLY A 33 -6.50 14.32 3.33
C GLY A 33 -6.02 13.74 4.66
N ASN A 34 -6.75 12.77 5.24
CA ASN A 34 -6.32 12.12 6.48
C ASN A 34 -5.45 10.91 6.19
N VAL A 35 -4.52 10.62 7.09
CA VAL A 35 -3.65 9.46 6.99
C VAL A 35 -4.45 8.15 7.04
N VAL A 36 -4.20 7.27 6.07
CA VAL A 36 -4.74 5.90 6.04
C VAL A 36 -4.07 5.07 7.13
N ARG A 37 -4.89 4.40 7.95
CA ARG A 37 -4.43 3.63 9.12
C ARG A 37 -4.67 2.14 8.95
N ALA A 38 -3.75 1.35 9.48
CA ALA A 38 -3.89 -0.11 9.50
C ALA A 38 -5.09 -0.53 10.38
N GLY A 39 -5.82 -1.58 9.94
CA GLY A 39 -6.97 -2.12 10.67
C GLY A 39 -8.20 -1.20 10.74
N VAL A 40 -8.24 -0.13 9.95
CA VAL A 40 -9.42 0.71 9.75
C VAL A 40 -10.01 0.40 8.38
N ASP A 41 -11.33 0.40 8.28
CA ASP A 41 -12.05 0.11 7.04
C ASP A 41 -11.99 1.28 6.06
N TYR A 42 -11.63 0.98 4.81
CA TYR A 42 -11.64 1.89 3.68
C TYR A 42 -12.25 1.22 2.46
N TYR A 43 -12.89 2.01 1.60
CA TYR A 43 -13.22 1.67 0.23
C TYR A 43 -12.10 2.11 -0.71
N ILE A 44 -11.77 1.28 -1.69
CA ILE A 44 -10.90 1.64 -2.81
C ILE A 44 -11.78 2.00 -3.99
N LEU A 45 -11.73 3.27 -4.40
CA LEU A 45 -12.60 3.84 -5.43
C LEU A 45 -11.79 4.25 -6.67
N PRO A 46 -12.36 4.11 -7.88
CA PRO A 46 -11.75 4.63 -9.10
C PRO A 46 -11.73 6.15 -9.06
N VAL A 47 -10.59 6.74 -9.44
CA VAL A 47 -10.51 8.20 -9.62
C VAL A 47 -11.28 8.63 -10.87
N ILE A 48 -11.22 7.81 -11.92
CA ILE A 48 -11.89 8.09 -13.20
C ILE A 48 -13.37 7.72 -13.09
N ARG A 49 -14.22 8.75 -13.14
CA ARG A 49 -15.68 8.63 -13.11
C ARG A 49 -16.23 7.96 -14.38
N GLY A 50 -17.41 7.37 -14.28
CA GLY A 50 -18.09 6.69 -15.39
C GLY A 50 -17.51 5.32 -15.79
N MET A 51 -16.52 4.80 -15.06
CA MET A 51 -15.84 3.53 -15.38
C MET A 51 -16.18 2.37 -14.44
N GLY A 52 -17.08 2.57 -13.48
CA GLY A 52 -17.47 1.59 -12.47
C GLY A 52 -17.43 2.18 -11.06
N GLY A 53 -17.80 1.37 -10.07
CA GLY A 53 -17.76 1.70 -8.65
C GLY A 53 -16.46 1.25 -7.99
N GLY A 54 -16.51 1.06 -6.68
CA GLY A 54 -15.38 0.59 -5.87
C GLY A 54 -15.07 -0.90 -6.03
N LEU A 55 -14.11 -1.39 -5.25
CA LEU A 55 -13.69 -2.79 -5.28
C LEU A 55 -14.58 -3.69 -4.44
N THR A 56 -14.85 -4.89 -4.95
CA THR A 56 -15.66 -5.92 -4.30
C THR A 56 -15.09 -7.32 -4.62
N VAL A 57 -15.76 -8.36 -4.14
CA VAL A 57 -15.49 -9.76 -4.53
C VAL A 57 -16.53 -10.24 -5.54
N GLY A 58 -16.06 -10.91 -6.59
CA GLY A 58 -16.90 -11.45 -7.66
C GLY A 58 -16.50 -12.87 -8.04
N SER A 59 -17.45 -13.65 -8.53
CA SER A 59 -17.18 -14.98 -9.10
C SER A 59 -17.09 -14.86 -10.62
N THR A 60 -15.92 -15.16 -11.18
CA THR A 60 -15.71 -15.17 -12.63
C THR A 60 -15.82 -16.60 -13.15
N GLY A 61 -16.62 -16.80 -14.20
CA GLY A 61 -16.90 -18.11 -14.78
C GLY A 61 -17.73 -19.03 -13.87
N ASN A 62 -17.41 -20.33 -13.89
CA ASN A 62 -18.18 -21.38 -13.20
C ASN A 62 -17.56 -21.84 -11.86
N ARG A 63 -16.57 -21.11 -11.33
CA ARG A 63 -15.91 -21.43 -10.07
C ARG A 63 -16.59 -20.71 -8.92
N THR A 64 -17.08 -21.47 -7.95
CA THR A 64 -17.73 -20.93 -6.74
C THR A 64 -16.74 -20.34 -5.74
N CYS A 65 -15.49 -20.84 -5.70
CA CYS A 65 -14.37 -20.32 -4.89
C CYS A 65 -13.03 -20.72 -5.53
N PRO A 66 -11.95 -19.94 -5.37
CA PRO A 66 -11.88 -18.63 -4.71
C PRO A 66 -12.50 -17.50 -5.56
N PHE A 67 -12.98 -16.45 -4.90
CA PHE A 67 -13.46 -15.24 -5.57
C PHE A 67 -12.31 -14.43 -6.15
N ASN A 68 -12.60 -13.72 -7.24
CA ASN A 68 -11.72 -12.70 -7.79
C ASN A 68 -12.03 -11.34 -7.16
N VAL A 69 -11.03 -10.48 -7.10
CA VAL A 69 -11.25 -9.07 -6.77
C VAL A 69 -11.73 -8.39 -8.04
N VAL A 70 -12.90 -7.77 -7.97
CA VAL A 70 -13.54 -7.12 -9.11
C VAL A 70 -13.91 -5.69 -8.78
N GLN A 71 -14.06 -4.87 -9.82
CA GLN A 71 -14.63 -3.54 -9.74
C GLN A 71 -16.15 -3.62 -9.92
N GLU A 72 -16.89 -2.91 -9.07
CA GLU A 72 -18.33 -2.77 -9.19
C GLU A 72 -18.73 -2.15 -10.53
N GLN A 73 -19.87 -2.58 -11.08
CA GLN A 73 -20.35 -2.08 -12.37
C GLN A 73 -20.98 -0.69 -12.25
N LEU A 74 -21.63 -0.40 -11.12
CA LEU A 74 -22.33 0.85 -10.88
C LEU A 74 -21.42 1.83 -10.15
N GLU A 75 -21.25 3.03 -10.71
CA GLU A 75 -20.42 4.09 -10.12
C GLU A 75 -20.89 4.54 -8.73
N VAL A 76 -22.17 4.36 -8.43
CA VAL A 76 -22.76 4.71 -7.13
C VAL A 76 -22.43 3.70 -6.02
N ASP A 77 -21.88 2.54 -6.37
CA ASP A 77 -21.53 1.51 -5.41
C ASP A 77 -20.08 1.69 -4.95
N ASP A 78 -19.88 1.89 -3.66
CA ASP A 78 -18.54 2.00 -3.07
C ASP A 78 -17.84 0.62 -2.97
N GLY A 79 -18.56 -0.48 -3.21
CA GLY A 79 -18.06 -1.84 -3.06
C GLY A 79 -17.97 -2.29 -1.60
N LEU A 80 -17.01 -3.17 -1.31
CA LEU A 80 -16.80 -3.70 0.03
C LEU A 80 -15.66 -2.97 0.77
N PRO A 81 -15.83 -2.71 2.07
CA PRO A 81 -14.76 -2.15 2.86
C PRO A 81 -13.61 -3.16 3.00
N LEU A 82 -12.40 -2.64 3.13
CA LEU A 82 -11.18 -3.42 3.33
C LEU A 82 -10.22 -2.75 4.31
N THR A 83 -9.29 -3.53 4.85
CA THR A 83 -8.28 -3.08 5.77
C THR A 83 -6.88 -3.38 5.25
N PHE A 84 -5.92 -2.54 5.69
CA PHE A 84 -4.51 -2.69 5.36
C PHE A 84 -3.74 -3.28 6.54
N HIS A 85 -2.82 -4.21 6.24
CA HIS A 85 -1.92 -4.83 7.18
C HIS A 85 -0.46 -4.66 6.71
N PRO A 86 0.24 -3.60 7.14
CA PRO A 86 1.64 -3.37 6.78
C PRO A 86 2.55 -4.51 7.26
N VAL A 87 3.65 -4.73 6.56
CA VAL A 87 4.69 -5.70 6.93
C VAL A 87 5.27 -5.45 8.33
N ASP A 88 5.35 -4.18 8.74
CA ASP A 88 5.71 -3.77 10.09
C ASP A 88 4.46 -3.28 10.85
N PRO A 89 3.80 -4.16 11.64
CA PRO A 89 2.57 -3.80 12.34
C PRO A 89 2.78 -2.72 13.42
N LYS A 90 4.02 -2.45 13.84
CA LYS A 90 4.31 -1.46 14.90
C LYS A 90 4.08 -0.02 14.44
N ARG A 91 4.01 0.25 13.14
CA ARG A 91 3.88 1.61 12.60
C ARG A 91 2.44 2.09 12.50
N GLY A 92 1.46 1.20 12.37
CA GLY A 92 0.01 1.50 12.32
C GLY A 92 -0.46 2.45 11.21
N VAL A 93 0.46 2.99 10.41
CA VAL A 93 0.24 3.93 9.31
C VAL A 93 0.55 3.21 8.01
N VAL A 94 -0.37 3.31 7.05
CA VAL A 94 -0.17 2.80 5.69
C VAL A 94 0.66 3.82 4.94
N ARG A 95 1.78 3.37 4.35
CA ARG A 95 2.74 4.23 3.66
C ARG A 95 2.90 3.78 2.22
N VAL A 96 3.27 4.69 1.33
CA VAL A 96 3.62 4.32 -0.05
C VAL A 96 4.88 3.44 -0.06
N SER A 97 5.07 2.69 -1.14
CA SER A 97 6.26 1.86 -1.39
C SER A 97 6.60 0.83 -0.30
N THR A 98 5.65 0.50 0.56
CA THR A 98 5.79 -0.48 1.64
C THR A 98 4.88 -1.69 1.36
N ASP A 99 5.33 -2.89 1.71
CA ASP A 99 4.54 -4.12 1.53
C ASP A 99 3.37 -4.16 2.52
N HIS A 100 2.16 -4.40 2.02
CA HIS A 100 0.93 -4.58 2.80
C HIS A 100 0.15 -5.80 2.31
N ASN A 101 -0.49 -6.51 3.23
CA ASN A 101 -1.64 -7.33 2.88
C ASN A 101 -2.89 -6.45 2.86
N ILE A 102 -3.81 -6.72 1.93
CA ILE A 102 -5.07 -6.03 1.76
C ILE A 102 -6.18 -7.07 1.88
N GLU A 103 -7.18 -6.79 2.71
CA GLU A 103 -8.20 -7.77 3.04
C GLU A 103 -9.56 -7.10 3.19
N PHE A 104 -10.59 -7.60 2.48
CA PHE A 104 -11.97 -7.16 2.68
C PHE A 104 -12.43 -7.46 4.11
N SER A 105 -13.17 -6.54 4.72
CA SER A 105 -13.59 -6.65 6.12
C SER A 105 -14.45 -7.91 6.31
N GLY A 106 -13.99 -8.82 7.16
CA GLY A 106 -14.58 -10.16 7.33
C GLY A 106 -13.86 -11.29 6.57
N GLY A 107 -12.75 -10.99 5.90
CA GLY A 107 -11.84 -11.97 5.30
C GLY A 107 -11.04 -12.78 6.32
N LEU A 108 -10.11 -13.60 5.81
CA LEU A 108 -9.11 -14.28 6.62
C LEU A 108 -7.77 -13.53 6.58
N LYS A 109 -7.31 -13.10 7.75
CA LYS A 109 -5.98 -12.51 7.93
C LYS A 109 -4.89 -13.47 7.48
N GLY A 110 -4.10 -13.02 6.51
CA GLY A 110 -2.94 -13.77 6.03
C GLY A 110 -1.84 -13.90 7.08
N ASN A 111 -0.97 -14.91 6.95
CA ASN A 111 0.24 -15.08 7.75
C ASN A 111 1.41 -14.36 7.07
N PRO A 112 1.75 -13.11 7.44
CA PRO A 112 2.80 -12.36 6.78
C PRO A 112 4.17 -13.07 6.90
N GLY A 113 4.82 -13.37 5.78
CA GLY A 113 6.16 -13.96 5.79
C GLY A 113 6.66 -14.43 4.42
N ARG A 114 7.77 -15.18 4.47
CA ARG A 114 8.46 -15.82 3.33
C ARG A 114 7.53 -16.68 2.46
N GLU A 115 6.54 -17.30 3.10
CA GLU A 115 5.63 -18.26 2.44
C GLU A 115 4.44 -17.57 1.76
N THR A 116 4.23 -16.27 2.02
CA THR A 116 3.05 -15.51 1.53
C THR A 116 3.43 -14.40 0.57
N VAL A 117 4.53 -14.55 -0.18
CA VAL A 117 5.05 -13.54 -1.14
C VAL A 117 3.97 -13.02 -2.10
N SER A 118 3.04 -13.87 -2.53
CA SER A 118 1.93 -13.51 -3.42
C SER A 118 0.85 -12.60 -2.80
N ASN A 119 0.86 -12.40 -1.49
CA ASN A 119 -0.18 -11.68 -0.77
C ASN A 119 0.19 -10.22 -0.50
N TRP A 120 1.41 -9.81 -0.88
CA TRP A 120 1.97 -8.51 -0.57
C TRP A 120 1.86 -7.56 -1.76
N PHE A 121 1.23 -6.42 -1.50
CA PHE A 121 1.03 -5.34 -2.45
C PHE A 121 1.58 -4.04 -1.90
N LYS A 122 1.93 -3.13 -2.81
CA LYS A 122 2.33 -1.77 -2.51
C LYS A 122 1.31 -0.80 -3.05
N ILE A 123 1.22 0.34 -2.39
CA ILE A 123 0.52 1.53 -2.88
C ILE A 123 1.61 2.47 -3.35
N GLU A 124 1.51 2.96 -4.58
CA GLU A 124 2.45 3.94 -5.14
C GLU A 124 1.70 5.19 -5.56
N GLU A 125 2.34 6.34 -5.46
CA GLU A 125 1.82 7.59 -6.02
C GLU A 125 1.73 7.49 -7.55
N TYR A 126 0.62 7.95 -8.11
CA TYR A 126 0.38 7.88 -9.55
C TYR A 126 -0.57 9.00 -10.01
N GLU A 127 -0.03 9.92 -10.84
CA GLU A 127 -0.77 11.04 -11.44
C GLU A 127 -1.56 11.92 -10.43
N GLY A 128 -1.03 12.09 -9.22
CA GLY A 128 -1.66 12.88 -8.14
C GLY A 128 -2.58 12.08 -7.22
N ASP A 129 -2.82 10.80 -7.52
CA ASP A 129 -3.53 9.85 -6.65
C ASP A 129 -2.63 8.63 -6.42
N TYR A 130 -3.21 7.43 -6.40
CA TYR A 130 -2.50 6.19 -6.13
C TYR A 130 -2.77 5.10 -7.16
N LYS A 131 -1.90 4.10 -7.19
CA LYS A 131 -2.11 2.81 -7.85
C LYS A 131 -1.68 1.66 -6.94
N LEU A 132 -2.23 0.48 -7.18
CA LEU A 132 -1.79 -0.75 -6.53
C LEU A 132 -0.72 -1.44 -7.39
N VAL A 133 0.31 -1.97 -6.73
CA VAL A 133 1.45 -2.63 -7.37
C VAL A 133 1.72 -3.97 -6.70
N PHE A 134 1.89 -5.02 -7.50
CA PHE A 134 2.43 -6.28 -7.03
C PHE A 134 3.93 -6.30 -7.32
N CYS A 135 4.74 -6.00 -6.30
CA CYS A 135 6.21 -6.09 -6.36
C CYS A 135 6.75 -6.33 -4.95
N PRO A 136 6.54 -7.55 -4.41
CA PRO A 136 6.76 -7.82 -3.00
C PRO A 136 8.24 -7.84 -2.63
N THR A 137 8.61 -7.16 -1.53
CA THR A 137 9.99 -7.10 -1.01
C THR A 137 10.22 -7.87 0.28
N VAL A 138 9.22 -8.65 0.73
CA VAL A 138 9.31 -9.52 1.92
C VAL A 138 10.34 -10.65 1.78
N CYS A 139 10.75 -10.98 0.54
CA CYS A 139 11.63 -12.10 0.25
C CYS A 139 12.78 -11.72 -0.71
N ASN A 140 13.98 -11.54 -0.16
CA ASN A 140 15.11 -11.00 -0.90
C ASN A 140 15.75 -11.95 -1.93
N TYR A 141 15.53 -13.26 -1.82
CA TYR A 141 16.04 -14.25 -2.77
C TYR A 141 14.95 -14.79 -3.71
N CYS A 142 13.69 -14.39 -3.52
CA CYS A 142 12.60 -14.79 -4.41
C CYS A 142 12.70 -14.00 -5.72
N LYS A 143 12.51 -14.69 -6.85
CA LYS A 143 12.24 -14.03 -8.12
C LYS A 143 10.76 -13.73 -8.19
N VAL A 144 10.40 -12.45 -8.07
CA VAL A 144 9.02 -11.99 -8.03
C VAL A 144 8.71 -11.19 -9.28
N VAL A 145 7.45 -11.25 -9.71
CA VAL A 145 6.95 -10.35 -10.75
C VAL A 145 6.74 -8.98 -10.11
N CYS A 146 7.14 -7.93 -10.81
CA CYS A 146 6.94 -6.54 -10.41
C CYS A 146 6.10 -5.84 -11.48
N LYS A 147 4.80 -5.71 -11.23
CA LYS A 147 3.83 -5.13 -12.16
C LYS A 147 2.76 -4.33 -11.44
N ASP A 148 2.16 -3.39 -12.17
CA ASP A 148 1.01 -2.63 -11.71
C ASP A 148 -0.23 -3.52 -11.71
N VAL A 149 -1.25 -3.13 -10.93
CA VAL A 149 -2.58 -3.75 -10.97
C VAL A 149 -3.51 -2.88 -11.80
N GLY A 150 -4.19 -3.48 -12.77
CA GLY A 150 -5.17 -2.85 -13.66
C GLY A 150 -6.52 -3.58 -13.63
N VAL A 151 -7.52 -2.97 -14.29
CA VAL A 151 -8.85 -3.57 -14.47
C VAL A 151 -8.93 -4.21 -15.86
N PHE A 152 -9.39 -5.45 -15.91
CA PHE A 152 -9.60 -6.23 -17.13
C PHE A 152 -11.02 -6.78 -17.16
N VAL A 153 -11.54 -7.06 -18.35
CA VAL A 153 -12.86 -7.67 -18.49
C VAL A 153 -12.70 -9.17 -18.77
N GLU A 154 -13.18 -10.01 -17.87
CA GLU A 154 -13.21 -11.47 -17.97
C GLU A 154 -14.63 -11.96 -17.67
N ASP A 155 -15.24 -12.73 -18.58
CA ASP A 155 -16.62 -13.20 -18.48
C ASP A 155 -17.66 -12.11 -18.13
N GLY A 156 -17.45 -10.88 -18.61
CA GLY A 156 -18.31 -9.73 -18.33
C GLY A 156 -18.10 -9.07 -16.96
N GLN A 157 -17.17 -9.59 -16.15
CA GLN A 157 -16.74 -8.97 -14.89
C GLN A 157 -15.46 -8.17 -15.07
N ARG A 158 -15.36 -7.05 -14.33
CA ARG A 158 -14.19 -6.17 -14.29
C ARG A 158 -13.20 -6.67 -13.24
N VAL A 159 -12.41 -7.69 -13.56
CA VAL A 159 -11.43 -8.32 -12.66
C VAL A 159 -10.15 -7.48 -12.54
N LEU A 160 -9.53 -7.49 -11.36
CA LEU A 160 -8.19 -6.94 -11.18
C LEU A 160 -7.12 -7.94 -11.61
N ALA A 161 -6.16 -7.50 -12.43
CA ALA A 161 -5.03 -8.32 -12.86
C ALA A 161 -3.75 -7.49 -13.07
N LEU A 162 -2.61 -8.16 -13.19
CA LEU A 162 -1.31 -7.50 -13.40
C LEU A 162 -1.19 -6.92 -14.82
N THR A 163 -0.62 -5.72 -14.92
CA THR A 163 -0.47 -4.97 -16.17
C THR A 163 0.87 -4.23 -16.22
N ASP A 164 1.36 -3.99 -17.44
CA ASP A 164 2.57 -3.20 -17.69
C ASP A 164 2.25 -1.75 -18.09
N ASN A 165 1.02 -1.47 -18.54
CA ASN A 165 0.70 -0.22 -19.27
C ASN A 165 -0.53 0.54 -18.75
N ALA A 166 -1.44 -0.12 -18.06
CA ALA A 166 -2.76 0.43 -17.71
C ALA A 166 -3.08 0.28 -16.22
N PRO A 167 -2.31 0.92 -15.32
CA PRO A 167 -2.57 0.86 -13.88
C PRO A 167 -3.95 1.41 -13.53
N PHE A 168 -4.63 0.76 -12.59
CA PHE A 168 -5.89 1.23 -12.04
C PHE A 168 -5.63 2.35 -11.04
N ARG A 169 -6.02 3.57 -11.43
CA ARG A 169 -5.85 4.77 -10.61
C ARG A 169 -6.94 4.87 -9.56
N VAL A 170 -6.54 4.84 -8.30
CA VAL A 170 -7.43 4.68 -7.14
C VAL A 170 -7.25 5.76 -6.09
N MET A 171 -8.31 5.97 -5.32
CA MET A 171 -8.33 6.80 -4.12
C MET A 171 -8.97 6.03 -2.96
N PHE A 172 -8.67 6.45 -1.73
CA PHE A 172 -9.13 5.76 -0.52
C PHE A 172 -10.22 6.58 0.18
N LYS A 173 -11.40 6.01 0.36
CA LYS A 173 -12.49 6.61 1.13
C LYS A 173 -12.64 5.83 2.43
N LYS A 174 -12.48 6.48 3.58
CA LYS A 174 -12.76 5.82 4.86
C LYS A 174 -14.23 5.41 4.92
N ALA A 175 -14.50 4.17 5.32
CA ALA A 175 -15.86 3.64 5.51
C ALA A 175 -16.57 4.30 6.69
#